data_AF-A0A979FU51-F1
#
_entry.id   AF-A0A979FU51-F1
#
_cell.length_a   1.000
_cell.length_b   1.000
_cell.length_c   1.000
_cell.angle_alpha   90.00
_cell.angle_beta   90.00
_cell.angle_gamma   90.00
#
_symmetry.space_group_name_H-M   'P 1'
#
loop_
_entity.id
_entity.type
_entity.pdbx_description
1 polymer ?
#
loop_
_entity_poly.entity_id
_entity_poly.type
_entity_poly.pdbx_seq_one_letter_code
_entity_poly.pdbx_strand_id
1 'polypeptide(L)'
;MSTGGLVVFGLVVKAFYDVWSVQEAGVASQVACAARCSQHDACGGFQWNSSSCFLVVDSSVPGAVKGPMTNVFRLNSYKTNYILYELPPPPGGISPTVAFETCRNNSMDLVPNPVTPKDRASLSIRLTAGFYVDMIRASNGSYVTRSSGVVVPDTAIFGWLAGEPNGAGQQCMAIGGYLSLYFDCLCSYKDIYAGVICVYSALH
;
A
#
# COMPACT_ATOMS: atom_id res chain seq x y z
N MET A 1 3.61 -29.68 -0.14
CA MET A 1 3.87 -29.12 1.20
C MET A 1 3.70 -27.62 1.09
N SER A 2 2.63 -27.03 1.63
CA SER A 2 2.51 -25.56 1.63
C SER A 2 3.48 -25.02 2.68
N THR A 3 4.54 -24.36 2.23
CA THR A 3 5.31 -23.45 3.07
C THR A 3 4.33 -22.43 3.63
N GLY A 4 3.92 -22.59 4.88
CA GLY A 4 3.04 -21.65 5.57
C GLY A 4 3.77 -20.32 5.69
N GLY A 5 3.45 -19.38 4.81
CA GLY A 5 3.99 -18.03 4.88
C GLY A 5 3.56 -17.38 6.20
N LEU A 6 4.48 -16.64 6.82
CA LEU A 6 4.16 -15.85 8.01
C LEU A 6 3.11 -14.79 7.62
N VAL A 7 1.91 -14.90 8.18
CA VAL A 7 0.84 -13.90 8.03
C VAL A 7 0.87 -12.98 9.24
N VAL A 8 1.27 -11.73 9.04
CA VAL A 8 1.36 -10.72 10.11
C VAL A 8 0.32 -9.65 9.88
N PHE A 9 -0.44 -9.32 10.93
CA PHE A 9 -1.31 -8.16 10.93
C PHE A 9 -0.80 -7.10 11.91
N GLY A 10 -0.81 -5.84 11.47
CA GLY A 10 -0.49 -4.68 12.32
C GLY A 10 -1.72 -3.79 12.48
N LEU A 11 -2.00 -3.36 13.71
CA LEU A 11 -3.04 -2.36 13.94
C LEU A 11 -2.57 -1.00 13.44
N VAL A 12 -3.35 -0.36 12.57
CA VAL A 12 -3.08 0.99 12.09
C VAL A 12 -4.17 1.91 12.63
N VAL A 13 -3.81 2.91 13.43
CA VAL A 13 -4.76 3.81 14.11
C VAL A 13 -4.76 5.20 13.47
N LYS A 14 -5.95 5.66 13.08
CA LYS A 14 -6.26 7.03 12.64
C LYS A 14 -7.74 7.28 12.85
N ALA A 15 -8.14 8.55 12.97
CA ALA A 15 -9.52 8.93 13.25
C ALA A 15 -10.52 8.32 12.25
N PHE A 16 -10.19 8.25 10.94
CA PHE A 16 -10.98 7.58 9.89
C PHE A 16 -10.10 7.18 8.69
N TYR A 17 -10.34 6.01 8.11
CA TYR A 17 -9.81 5.55 6.82
C TYR A 17 -10.93 5.40 5.82
N ASP A 18 -10.85 6.09 4.70
CA ASP A 18 -11.80 5.91 3.61
C ASP A 18 -11.29 4.77 2.71
N VAL A 19 -11.84 3.57 2.92
CA VAL A 19 -11.39 2.32 2.28
C VAL A 19 -12.56 1.55 1.67
N TRP A 20 -12.24 0.64 0.76
CA TRP A 20 -13.19 -0.31 0.20
C TRP A 20 -13.22 -1.57 1.05
N SER A 21 -14.41 -2.10 1.27
CA SER A 21 -14.59 -3.27 2.12
C SER A 21 -15.74 -4.16 1.70
N VAL A 22 -15.66 -5.43 2.11
CA VAL A 22 -16.77 -6.38 2.06
C VAL A 22 -17.06 -6.86 3.47
N GLN A 23 -18.35 -6.99 3.82
CA GLN A 23 -18.77 -7.51 5.10
C GLN A 23 -18.88 -9.03 5.04
N GLU A 24 -18.22 -9.72 5.96
CA GLU A 24 -18.30 -11.17 6.11
C GLU A 24 -19.34 -11.55 7.15
N ALA A 25 -20.33 -12.34 6.73
CA ALA A 25 -21.36 -12.86 7.62
C ALA A 25 -20.86 -14.07 8.43
N GLY A 26 -21.39 -14.25 9.65
CA GLY A 26 -21.14 -15.45 10.45
C GLY A 26 -19.73 -15.59 11.02
N VAL A 27 -18.94 -14.51 11.04
CA VAL A 27 -17.62 -14.49 11.67
C VAL A 27 -17.77 -14.20 13.16
N ALA A 28 -17.33 -15.14 14.01
CA ALA A 28 -17.61 -15.10 15.44
C ALA A 28 -16.53 -14.41 16.30
N SER A 29 -15.39 -14.03 15.73
CA SER A 29 -14.29 -13.41 16.48
C SER A 29 -13.35 -12.61 15.59
N GLN A 30 -12.56 -11.74 16.20
CA GLN A 30 -11.47 -11.01 15.54
C GLN A 30 -10.46 -11.96 14.87
N VAL A 31 -10.10 -13.06 15.55
CA VAL A 31 -9.17 -14.07 15.02
C VAL A 31 -9.77 -14.78 13.80
N ALA A 32 -11.07 -15.09 13.84
CA ALA A 32 -11.76 -15.66 12.68
C ALA A 32 -11.81 -14.66 11.51
N CYS A 33 -11.97 -13.37 11.78
CA CYS A 33 -11.93 -12.32 10.76
C CYS A 33 -10.53 -12.22 10.11
N ALA A 34 -9.47 -12.26 10.93
CA ALA A 34 -8.09 -12.30 10.46
C ALA A 34 -7.83 -13.53 9.57
N ALA A 35 -8.35 -14.70 9.96
CA ALA A 35 -8.23 -15.94 9.19
C ALA A 35 -9.01 -15.88 7.86
N ARG A 36 -10.20 -15.28 7.83
CA ARG A 36 -10.92 -15.01 6.58
C ARG A 36 -10.11 -14.11 5.65
N CYS A 37 -9.54 -13.03 6.20
CA CYS A 37 -8.70 -12.14 5.42
C CYS A 37 -7.47 -12.84 4.84
N SER A 38 -6.78 -13.68 5.64
CA SER A 38 -5.56 -14.35 5.17
C SER A 38 -5.83 -15.33 4.02
N GLN A 39 -7.03 -15.93 3.99
CA GLN A 39 -7.49 -16.85 2.95
C GLN A 39 -8.09 -16.15 1.73
N HIS A 40 -8.43 -14.86 1.82
CA HIS A 40 -9.04 -14.11 0.74
C HIS A 40 -7.98 -13.48 -0.18
N ASP A 41 -8.03 -13.78 -1.47
CA ASP A 41 -6.99 -13.40 -2.45
C ASP A 41 -6.85 -11.90 -2.68
N ALA A 42 -7.86 -11.11 -2.29
CA ALA A 42 -7.85 -9.65 -2.40
C ALA A 42 -7.85 -8.91 -1.05
N CYS A 43 -7.79 -9.61 0.09
CA CYS A 43 -7.89 -8.95 1.38
C CYS A 43 -6.54 -8.41 1.86
N GLY A 44 -6.46 -7.09 1.98
CA GLY A 44 -5.28 -6.36 2.46
C GLY A 44 -5.28 -6.08 3.96
N GLY A 45 -6.37 -6.37 4.66
CA GLY A 45 -6.53 -6.13 6.08
C GLY A 45 -7.99 -6.27 6.49
N PHE A 46 -8.29 -6.06 7.77
CA PHE A 46 -9.65 -6.23 8.26
C PHE A 46 -9.99 -5.28 9.40
N GLN A 47 -11.27 -5.04 9.59
CA GLN A 47 -11.84 -4.40 10.76
C GLN A 47 -12.73 -5.40 11.49
N TRP A 48 -12.63 -5.42 12.82
CA TRP A 48 -13.52 -6.17 13.69
C TRP A 48 -14.18 -5.23 14.69
N ASN A 49 -15.51 -5.14 14.70
CA ASN A 49 -16.27 -4.25 15.58
C ASN A 49 -17.21 -5.03 16.53
N SER A 50 -16.65 -5.90 17.35
CA SER A 50 -17.35 -6.74 18.34
C SER A 50 -18.33 -7.78 17.79
N SER A 51 -18.93 -7.56 16.62
CA SER A 51 -19.87 -8.50 15.98
C SER A 51 -19.84 -8.51 14.46
N SER A 52 -19.16 -7.56 13.80
CA SER A 52 -19.01 -7.57 12.34
C SER A 52 -17.54 -7.67 11.94
N CYS A 53 -17.31 -8.47 10.91
CA CYS A 53 -16.04 -8.59 10.22
C CYS A 53 -16.14 -7.86 8.89
N PHE A 54 -15.26 -6.89 8.67
CA PHE A 54 -15.11 -6.27 7.36
C PHE A 54 -13.72 -6.57 6.83
N LEU A 55 -13.65 -7.11 5.63
CA LEU A 55 -12.40 -7.30 4.91
C LEU A 55 -12.13 -6.07 4.06
N VAL A 56 -10.98 -5.44 4.25
CA VAL A 56 -10.53 -4.34 3.39
C VAL A 56 -9.98 -4.93 2.10
N VAL A 57 -10.53 -4.46 0.99
CA VAL A 57 -10.28 -4.96 -0.36
C VAL A 57 -10.01 -3.80 -1.33
N ASP A 58 -9.62 -4.12 -2.56
CA ASP A 58 -9.55 -3.16 -3.65
C ASP A 58 -10.94 -2.84 -4.22
N SER A 59 -11.12 -1.68 -4.84
CA SER A 59 -12.40 -1.25 -5.44
C SER A 59 -12.90 -2.17 -6.55
N SER A 60 -12.02 -2.95 -7.18
CA SER A 60 -12.37 -3.92 -8.21
C SER A 60 -13.08 -5.19 -7.68
N VAL A 61 -13.11 -5.42 -6.36
CA VAL A 61 -13.73 -6.61 -5.77
C VAL A 61 -15.26 -6.49 -5.82
N PRO A 62 -16.00 -7.49 -6.35
CA PRO A 62 -17.45 -7.46 -6.37
C PRO A 62 -18.07 -7.30 -4.98
N GLY A 63 -19.04 -6.40 -4.86
CA GLY A 63 -19.69 -6.09 -3.59
C GLY A 63 -18.86 -5.20 -2.66
N ALA A 64 -17.70 -4.71 -3.10
CA ALA A 64 -16.93 -3.74 -2.33
C ALA A 64 -17.72 -2.44 -2.15
N VAL A 65 -17.87 -2.04 -0.90
CA VAL A 65 -18.51 -0.79 -0.49
C VAL A 65 -17.45 0.14 0.11
N LYS A 66 -17.49 1.39 -0.33
CA LYS A 66 -16.62 2.44 0.20
C LYS A 66 -17.19 3.02 1.49
N GLY A 67 -16.36 3.18 2.50
CA GLY A 67 -16.78 3.84 3.73
C GLY A 67 -15.66 4.12 4.71
N PRO A 68 -15.94 4.95 5.73
CA PRO A 68 -14.98 5.24 6.79
C PRO A 68 -14.84 4.04 7.74
N MET A 69 -13.61 3.66 8.02
CA MET A 69 -13.25 2.64 9.02
C MET A 69 -12.29 3.19 10.06
N THR A 70 -12.30 2.58 11.25
CA THR A 70 -11.40 2.89 12.36
C THR A 70 -10.79 1.61 12.91
N ASN A 71 -9.61 1.69 13.53
CA ASN A 71 -8.93 0.54 14.15
C ASN A 71 -8.81 -0.67 13.20
N VAL A 72 -8.25 -0.42 12.01
CA VAL A 72 -8.10 -1.43 10.96
C VAL A 72 -6.77 -2.17 11.16
N PHE A 73 -6.80 -3.49 11.04
CA PHE A 73 -5.62 -4.35 11.04
C PHE A 73 -5.13 -4.54 9.60
N ARG A 74 -3.99 -3.95 9.26
CA ARG A 74 -3.33 -4.15 7.96
C ARG A 74 -2.64 -5.50 7.91
N LEU A 75 -2.75 -6.20 6.78
CA LEU A 75 -1.88 -7.32 6.45
C LEU A 75 -0.47 -6.79 6.11
N ASN A 76 0.48 -6.94 7.04
CA ASN A 76 1.86 -6.49 6.85
C ASN A 76 2.69 -7.44 6.00
N SER A 77 2.28 -8.70 5.85
CA SER A 77 2.88 -9.60 4.86
C SER A 77 2.54 -9.08 3.46
N TYR A 78 3.56 -8.66 2.72
CA TYR A 78 3.43 -7.99 1.43
C TYR A 78 4.16 -8.76 0.34
N LYS A 79 3.47 -8.97 -0.79
CA LYS A 79 3.89 -9.95 -1.80
C LYS A 79 4.28 -11.28 -1.11
N THR A 80 5.27 -11.98 -1.65
CA THR A 80 5.65 -13.31 -1.15
C THR A 80 6.62 -13.27 0.02
N ASN A 81 7.43 -12.21 0.15
CA ASN A 81 8.64 -12.23 0.97
C ASN A 81 8.98 -10.88 1.62
N TYR A 82 8.04 -9.93 1.68
CA TYR A 82 8.25 -8.65 2.33
C TYR A 82 7.37 -8.47 3.56
N ILE A 83 7.87 -7.73 4.55
CA ILE A 83 7.06 -7.20 5.63
C ILE A 83 7.03 -5.68 5.51
N LEU A 84 5.81 -5.12 5.55
CA LEU A 84 5.58 -3.68 5.53
C LEU A 84 5.93 -3.05 6.87
N TYR A 85 6.64 -1.94 6.78
CA TYR A 85 6.93 -1.06 7.90
C TYR A 85 6.62 0.38 7.51
N GLU A 86 5.73 1.02 8.26
CA GLU A 86 5.36 2.41 8.03
C GLU A 86 5.99 3.28 9.11
N LEU A 87 6.80 4.25 8.68
CA LEU A 87 7.43 5.20 9.57
C LEU A 87 6.42 6.30 9.97
N PRO A 88 6.59 6.91 11.16
CA PRO A 88 5.80 8.06 11.54
C PRO A 88 5.84 9.17 10.47
N PRO A 89 4.72 9.87 10.20
CA PRO A 89 4.70 10.95 9.23
C PRO A 89 5.74 12.04 9.59
N PRO A 90 6.64 12.41 8.67
CA PRO A 90 7.69 13.37 8.97
C PRO A 90 7.11 14.79 9.14
N PRO A 91 7.63 15.58 10.10
CA PRO A 91 7.20 16.96 10.27
C PRO A 91 7.43 17.79 9.01
N GLY A 92 6.37 18.40 8.48
CA GLY A 92 6.47 19.29 7.32
C GLY A 92 6.66 18.59 5.98
N GLY A 93 6.37 17.28 5.89
CA GLY A 93 6.32 16.51 4.65
C GLY A 93 7.65 15.88 4.23
N ILE A 94 7.61 15.13 3.13
CA ILE A 94 8.76 14.38 2.61
C ILE A 94 8.71 14.25 1.10
N SER A 95 9.90 14.19 0.48
CA SER A 95 10.06 13.97 -0.95
C SER A 95 10.33 12.51 -1.29
N PRO A 96 10.06 12.08 -2.53
CA PRO A 96 10.35 10.71 -2.97
C PRO A 96 11.82 10.30 -2.77
N THR A 97 12.76 11.21 -3.02
CA THR A 97 14.19 10.92 -2.80
C THR A 97 14.51 10.71 -1.33
N VAL A 98 14.02 11.59 -0.45
CA VAL A 98 14.27 11.46 0.98
C VAL A 98 13.57 10.23 1.56
N ALA A 99 12.37 9.89 1.09
CA ALA A 99 11.66 8.66 1.49
C ALA A 99 12.46 7.39 1.13
N PHE A 100 12.98 7.34 -0.10
CA PHE A 100 13.84 6.24 -0.56
C PHE A 100 15.11 6.12 0.29
N GLU A 101 15.83 7.22 0.51
CA GLU A 101 17.03 7.25 1.35
C GLU A 101 16.73 6.88 2.80
N THR A 102 15.58 7.30 3.32
CA THR A 102 15.12 6.95 4.68
C THR A 102 14.95 5.44 4.83
N CYS A 103 14.30 4.77 3.88
CA CYS A 103 14.19 3.30 3.92
C CYS A 103 15.59 2.66 3.87
N ARG A 104 16.44 3.09 2.94
CA ARG A 104 17.80 2.54 2.75
C ARG A 104 18.68 2.71 3.98
N ASN A 105 18.64 3.87 4.63
CA ASN A 105 19.38 4.16 5.85
C ASN A 105 18.93 3.29 7.05
N ASN A 106 17.72 2.72 6.98
CA ASN A 106 17.21 1.77 7.96
C ASN A 106 17.37 0.30 7.51
N SER A 107 18.23 0.03 6.52
CA SER A 107 18.42 -1.32 5.94
C SER A 107 17.12 -1.93 5.38
N MET A 108 16.24 -1.08 4.87
CA MET A 108 14.98 -1.43 4.22
C MET A 108 14.98 -0.88 2.79
N ASP A 109 14.02 -1.32 1.99
CA ASP A 109 13.76 -0.75 0.67
C ASP A 109 12.44 0.01 0.67
N LEU A 110 12.29 0.95 -0.26
CA LEU A 110 11.00 1.59 -0.50
C LEU A 110 10.01 0.56 -1.03
N VAL A 111 8.72 0.70 -0.69
CA VAL A 111 7.72 -0.30 -1.06
C VAL A 111 7.66 -0.54 -2.59
N PRO A 112 7.79 -1.79 -3.06
CA PRO A 112 7.64 -2.12 -4.48
C PRO A 112 6.24 -1.83 -5.01
N ASN A 113 6.11 -1.65 -6.33
CA ASN A 113 4.83 -1.41 -6.99
C ASN A 113 3.74 -2.44 -6.62
N PRO A 114 2.54 -2.04 -6.14
CA PRO A 114 1.46 -2.95 -5.79
C PRO A 114 0.67 -3.40 -7.02
N VAL A 115 0.90 -4.66 -7.41
CA VAL A 115 0.34 -5.23 -8.64
C VAL A 115 -0.98 -5.93 -8.41
N THR A 116 -1.15 -6.61 -7.26
CA THR A 116 -2.37 -7.36 -6.96
C THR A 116 -3.41 -6.51 -6.22
N PRO A 117 -4.71 -6.85 -6.30
CA PRO A 117 -5.74 -6.25 -5.45
C PRO A 117 -5.41 -6.30 -3.95
N LYS A 118 -4.80 -7.40 -3.49
CA LYS A 118 -4.36 -7.59 -2.11
C LYS A 118 -3.29 -6.59 -1.69
N ASP A 119 -2.28 -6.40 -2.53
CA ASP A 119 -1.20 -5.43 -2.29
C ASP A 119 -1.78 -4.01 -2.16
N ARG A 120 -2.71 -3.64 -3.06
CA ARG A 120 -3.37 -2.33 -3.06
C ARG A 120 -4.24 -2.12 -1.84
N ALA A 121 -5.05 -3.12 -1.49
CA ALA A 121 -5.87 -3.09 -0.29
C ALA A 121 -5.01 -2.94 0.98
N SER A 122 -3.87 -3.63 1.07
CA SER A 122 -2.97 -3.52 2.22
C SER A 122 -2.40 -2.11 2.34
N LEU A 123 -1.91 -1.55 1.23
CA LEU A 123 -1.36 -0.20 1.19
C LEU A 123 -2.42 0.91 1.29
N SER A 124 -3.72 0.61 1.12
CA SER A 124 -4.81 1.55 1.45
C SER A 124 -4.96 1.81 2.95
N ILE A 125 -4.45 0.90 3.79
CA ILE A 125 -4.48 1.01 5.25
C ILE A 125 -3.16 1.65 5.71
N ARG A 126 -3.14 2.97 5.80
CA ARG A 126 -1.92 3.76 6.03
C ARG A 126 -2.19 5.03 6.83
N LEU A 127 -1.20 5.50 7.57
CA LEU A 127 -1.27 6.69 8.42
C LEU A 127 -1.42 7.98 7.61
N THR A 128 -0.83 8.03 6.41
CA THR A 128 -0.81 9.21 5.53
C THR A 128 -1.75 9.07 4.33
N ALA A 129 -2.11 10.19 3.68
CA ALA A 129 -3.06 10.14 2.56
C ALA A 129 -2.42 9.59 1.28
N GLY A 130 -1.09 9.66 1.17
CA GLY A 130 -0.31 9.03 0.10
C GLY A 130 1.02 8.48 0.59
N PHE A 131 1.74 7.83 -0.32
CA PHE A 131 3.07 7.28 -0.11
C PHE A 131 3.81 7.15 -1.45
N TYR A 132 5.12 7.00 -1.38
CA TYR A 132 5.97 6.79 -2.56
C TYR A 132 6.24 5.30 -2.77
N VAL A 133 6.29 4.89 -4.04
CA VAL A 133 6.64 3.52 -4.44
C VAL A 133 8.04 3.50 -5.05
N ASP A 134 8.71 2.36 -4.99
CA ASP A 134 10.02 2.11 -5.61
C ASP A 134 9.89 2.02 -7.15
N MET A 135 9.47 3.12 -7.77
CA MET A 135 9.25 3.23 -9.21
C MET A 135 9.59 4.65 -9.67
N ILE A 136 10.20 4.75 -10.86
CA ILE A 136 10.54 6.01 -11.50
C ILE A 136 10.24 5.91 -13.00
N ARG A 137 9.74 6.99 -13.57
CA ARG A 137 9.58 7.13 -15.02
C ARG A 137 10.93 7.49 -15.65
N ALA A 138 11.44 6.66 -16.54
CA ALA A 138 12.69 6.90 -17.26
C ALA A 138 12.52 7.99 -18.34
N SER A 139 13.65 8.47 -18.90
CA SER A 139 13.67 9.51 -19.93
C SER A 139 12.97 9.11 -21.23
N ASN A 140 12.93 7.81 -21.54
CA ASN A 140 12.22 7.26 -22.70
C ASN A 140 10.72 7.03 -22.44
N GLY A 141 10.21 7.45 -21.27
CA GLY A 141 8.80 7.32 -20.89
C GLY A 141 8.43 5.99 -20.23
N SER A 142 9.30 4.98 -20.25
CA SER A 142 9.06 3.69 -19.57
C SER A 142 9.13 3.82 -18.05
N TYR A 143 8.53 2.89 -17.32
CA TYR A 143 8.64 2.82 -15.86
C TYR A 143 9.62 1.74 -15.44
N VAL A 144 10.46 2.05 -14.45
CA VAL A 144 11.43 1.10 -13.90
C VAL A 144 11.40 1.15 -12.38
N THR A 145 11.72 0.02 -11.75
CA THR A 145 11.99 -0.06 -10.32
C THR A 145 13.23 0.79 -10.03
N ARG A 146 13.13 1.76 -9.12
CA ARG A 146 14.21 2.73 -8.90
C ARG A 146 15.44 2.07 -8.26
N SER A 147 15.25 1.10 -7.36
CA SER A 147 16.34 0.38 -6.70
C SER A 147 17.16 -0.54 -7.62
N SER A 148 16.53 -1.13 -8.66
CA SER A 148 17.14 -2.19 -9.48
C SER A 148 17.23 -1.89 -10.97
N GLY A 149 16.51 -0.87 -11.46
CA GLY A 149 16.39 -0.56 -12.88
C GLY A 149 15.53 -1.52 -13.69
N VAL A 150 14.91 -2.53 -13.04
CA VAL A 150 14.04 -3.51 -13.71
C VAL A 150 12.79 -2.83 -14.24
N VAL A 151 12.43 -3.10 -15.50
CA VAL A 151 11.22 -2.53 -16.13
C VAL A 151 9.96 -2.96 -15.36
N VAL A 152 9.12 -1.97 -15.05
CA VAL A 152 7.76 -2.17 -14.56
C VAL A 152 6.83 -2.07 -15.78
N PRO A 153 6.10 -3.14 -16.15
CA PRO A 153 5.18 -3.09 -17.27
C PRO A 153 4.10 -2.02 -17.05
N ASP A 154 3.71 -1.29 -18.10
CA ASP A 154 2.64 -0.27 -17.99
C ASP A 154 1.32 -0.87 -17.47
N THR A 155 1.06 -2.14 -17.76
CA THR A 155 -0.10 -2.89 -17.25
C THR A 155 -0.10 -3.08 -15.73
N ALA A 156 1.02 -2.81 -15.06
CA ALA A 156 1.13 -2.84 -13.60
C ALA A 156 0.57 -1.57 -12.93
N ILE A 157 0.36 -0.50 -13.72
CA ILE A 157 -0.26 0.74 -13.27
C ILE A 157 -1.77 0.62 -13.51
N PHE A 158 -2.54 0.57 -12.43
CA PHE A 158 -3.97 0.27 -12.50
C PHE A 158 -4.88 1.47 -12.67
N GLY A 159 -4.33 2.67 -12.55
CA GLY A 159 -5.12 3.88 -12.70
C GLY A 159 -4.34 5.12 -12.32
N TRP A 160 -4.54 6.16 -13.10
CA TRP A 160 -3.96 7.47 -12.89
C TRP A 160 -4.95 8.38 -12.19
N LEU A 161 -4.45 9.25 -11.32
CA LEU A 161 -5.24 10.39 -10.88
C LEU A 161 -5.62 11.24 -12.11
N ALA A 162 -6.76 11.93 -12.06
CA ALA A 162 -7.21 12.74 -13.17
C ALA A 162 -6.14 13.79 -13.56
N GLY A 163 -5.70 13.75 -14.81
CA GLY A 163 -4.64 14.64 -15.32
C GLY A 163 -3.23 14.06 -15.28
N GLU A 164 -3.04 12.84 -14.75
CA GLU A 164 -1.75 12.17 -14.69
C GLU A 164 -1.56 11.10 -15.80
N PRO A 165 -0.31 10.74 -16.15
CA PRO A 165 0.94 11.39 -15.72
C PRO A 165 1.10 12.77 -16.38
N ASN A 166 1.50 13.77 -15.59
CA ASN A 166 1.67 15.14 -16.07
C ASN A 166 3.14 15.53 -16.29
N GLY A 167 4.07 14.75 -15.73
CA GLY A 167 5.49 15.05 -15.74
C GLY A 167 6.23 14.58 -17.00
N ALA A 168 7.46 15.09 -17.17
CA ALA A 168 8.39 14.64 -18.20
C ALA A 168 9.08 13.31 -17.81
N GLY A 169 10.21 12.97 -18.42
CA GLY A 169 11.05 11.88 -17.90
C GLY A 169 11.62 12.20 -16.52
N GLN A 170 12.12 11.17 -15.82
CA GLN A 170 12.76 11.23 -14.50
C GLN A 170 11.85 11.67 -13.35
N GLN A 171 10.57 11.28 -13.42
CA GLN A 171 9.60 11.55 -12.36
C GLN A 171 9.50 10.36 -11.42
N CYS A 172 9.46 10.65 -10.12
CA CYS A 172 9.21 9.65 -9.10
C CYS A 172 7.71 9.38 -9.00
N MET A 173 7.37 8.17 -8.55
CA MET A 173 5.99 7.70 -8.55
C MET A 173 5.42 7.66 -7.13
N ALA A 174 4.18 8.11 -7.00
CA ALA A 174 3.44 8.10 -5.75
C ALA A 174 2.06 7.48 -5.95
N ILE A 175 1.50 6.97 -4.85
CA ILE A 175 0.11 6.49 -4.79
C ILE A 175 -0.56 7.25 -3.65
N GLY A 176 -1.72 7.84 -3.93
CA GLY A 176 -2.37 8.68 -2.92
C GLY A 176 -3.82 9.00 -3.19
N GLY A 177 -4.34 9.83 -2.29
CA GLY A 177 -5.76 10.14 -2.22
C GLY A 177 -6.61 8.95 -1.77
N TYR A 178 -7.91 9.18 -1.65
CA TYR A 178 -8.86 8.14 -1.25
C TYR A 178 -9.06 7.06 -2.31
N LEU A 179 -8.73 7.35 -3.57
CA LEU A 179 -8.78 6.38 -4.68
C LEU A 179 -7.53 5.50 -4.75
N SER A 180 -6.46 5.85 -4.01
CA SER A 180 -5.16 5.21 -4.10
C SER A 180 -4.70 5.06 -5.56
N LEU A 181 -4.74 6.16 -6.33
CA LEU A 181 -4.31 6.18 -7.74
C LEU A 181 -2.88 6.70 -7.86
N TYR A 182 -2.25 6.39 -8.99
CA TYR A 182 -0.91 6.86 -9.29
C TYR A 182 -0.90 8.33 -9.69
N PHE A 183 0.17 9.00 -9.33
CA PHE A 183 0.57 10.29 -9.89
C PHE A 183 2.10 10.34 -9.96
N ASP A 184 2.62 11.09 -10.92
CA ASP A 184 4.06 11.33 -11.01
C ASP A 184 4.42 12.70 -10.44
N CYS A 185 5.62 12.81 -9.88
CA CYS A 185 6.08 14.05 -9.28
C CYS A 185 7.60 14.17 -9.31
N LEU A 186 8.09 15.41 -9.20
CA LEU A 186 9.52 15.66 -9.11
C LEU A 186 10.07 14.90 -7.91
N CYS A 187 11.19 14.19 -8.07
CA CYS A 187 11.80 13.43 -6.97
C CYS A 187 12.23 14.31 -5.77
N SER A 188 12.31 15.62 -5.96
CA SER A 188 12.55 16.63 -4.93
C SER A 188 11.28 17.27 -4.35
N TYR A 189 10.10 17.04 -4.95
CA TYR A 189 8.85 17.62 -4.48
C TYR A 189 8.51 17.13 -3.07
N LYS A 190 8.19 18.06 -2.17
CA LYS A 190 7.91 17.76 -0.76
C LYS A 190 6.40 17.80 -0.53
N ASP A 191 5.83 16.65 -0.18
CA ASP A 191 4.40 16.51 0.12
C ASP A 191 4.18 16.33 1.63
N ILE A 192 3.29 17.14 2.21
CA ILE A 192 2.90 17.08 3.63
C ILE A 192 1.88 15.97 3.92
N TYR A 193 1.27 15.40 2.88
CA TYR A 193 0.28 14.34 2.97
C TYR A 193 0.85 12.96 2.62
N ALA A 194 2.10 12.89 2.17
CA ALA A 194 2.82 11.66 1.89
C ALA A 194 3.57 11.13 3.12
N GLY A 195 3.55 9.81 3.28
CA GLY A 195 4.31 9.07 4.29
C GLY A 195 5.38 8.19 3.69
N VAL A 196 6.10 7.49 4.56
CA VAL A 196 7.15 6.54 4.17
C VAL A 196 6.73 5.15 4.58
N ILE A 197 6.49 4.30 3.58
CA ILE A 197 6.24 2.88 3.75
C ILE A 197 7.44 2.14 3.15
N CYS A 198 8.18 1.45 4.01
CA CYS A 198 9.32 0.64 3.66
C CYS A 198 8.96 -0.85 3.71
N VAL A 199 9.82 -1.67 3.13
CA VAL A 199 9.80 -3.13 3.25
C VAL A 199 11.16 -3.66 3.66
N TYR A 200 11.17 -4.75 4.41
CA TYR A 200 12.35 -5.60 4.55
C TYR A 200 12.01 -7.02 4.10
N SER A 201 13.01 -7.76 3.63
CA SER A 201 12.82 -9.15 3.22
C SER A 201 12.69 -10.06 4.43
N ALA A 202 11.64 -10.87 4.46
CA ALA A 202 11.37 -11.84 5.53
C ALA A 202 12.20 -13.13 5.40
N LEU A 203 12.92 -13.30 4.29
CA LEU A 203 13.67 -14.50 3.94
C LEU A 203 15.11 -14.11 3.62
N HIS A 204 16.02 -14.49 4.52
CA HIS A 204 17.42 -14.76 4.19
C HIS A 204 17.60 -16.26 4.03
#